data_AF-A0A7W7C3Y5-F1
#
_entry.id   AF-A0A7W7C3Y5-F1
#
_cell.length_a   1.000
_cell.length_b   1.000
_cell.length_c   1.000
_cell.angle_alpha   90.00
_cell.angle_beta   90.00
_cell.angle_gamma   90.00
#
_symmetry.space_group_name_H-M   'P 1'
#
loop_
_entity.id
_entity.type
_entity.pdbx_description
1 polymer ?
#
loop_
_entity_poly.entity_id
_entity_poly.type
_entity_poly.pdbx_seq_one_letter_code
_entity_poly.pdbx_strand_id
1 'polypeptide(L)'
;MENSEDEVMGSDWDWEMHHAVPWTPARIERMLGLFADGGWRLAPRLHPLCPEDGPEDGLREVGRAELVIGLAEARWGISLWDAEEDSVFLHTSPTSVRVNLSGGNWREPRPEADGYRLRHRGLTELWVELGERFDGLFGRVEDEWSLEQVWSLLPDPLGDDVPPPGQWPHRLGWWTYFNAERADLLPNPPAGLRLTPSGAVLALLDDPAAVDALEFERIHLGMLAR
;
A
#
# COMPACT_ATOMS: atom_id res chain seq x y z
N MET A 1 -4.10 26.10 -32.43
CA MET A 1 -3.85 26.16 -30.97
C MET A 1 -4.96 25.36 -30.35
N GLU A 2 -4.76 24.05 -30.28
CA GLU A 2 -5.53 23.16 -29.42
C GLU A 2 -4.48 22.53 -28.53
N ASN A 3 -4.70 22.71 -27.23
CA ASN A 3 -3.80 22.36 -26.16
C ASN A 3 -3.37 20.90 -26.32
N SER A 4 -2.06 20.66 -26.32
CA SER A 4 -1.55 19.40 -25.81
C SER A 4 -2.08 19.28 -24.40
N GLU A 5 -3.04 18.37 -24.18
CA GLU A 5 -3.23 17.79 -22.86
C GLU A 5 -1.87 17.16 -22.54
N ASP A 6 -1.06 17.90 -21.78
CA ASP A 6 0.08 17.32 -21.10
C ASP A 6 -0.52 16.18 -20.26
N GLU A 7 -0.32 14.96 -20.73
CA GLU A 7 -0.71 13.73 -20.06
C GLU A 7 -0.09 13.81 -18.67
N VAL A 8 -0.91 14.16 -17.67
CA VAL A 8 -0.46 14.21 -16.30
C VAL A 8 -0.13 12.77 -15.95
N MET A 9 1.16 12.45 -15.93
CA MET A 9 1.64 11.12 -15.60
C MET A 9 1.29 10.84 -14.15
N GLY A 10 0.22 10.09 -13.93
CA GLY A 10 -0.12 9.55 -12.64
C GLY A 10 0.76 8.37 -12.27
N SER A 11 0.75 8.00 -10.99
CA SER A 11 1.38 6.77 -10.50
C SER A 11 0.38 6.03 -9.66
N ASP A 12 0.23 4.73 -9.87
CA ASP A 12 -0.51 3.91 -8.92
C ASP A 12 0.24 3.85 -7.59
N TRP A 13 -0.53 3.66 -6.51
CA TRP A 13 0.00 3.63 -5.14
C TRP A 13 -0.40 2.36 -4.43
N ASP A 14 0.56 1.77 -3.73
CA ASP A 14 0.37 0.57 -2.94
C ASP A 14 0.63 0.83 -1.46
N TRP A 15 -0.30 0.36 -0.61
CA TRP A 15 -0.14 0.27 0.83
C TRP A 15 -0.07 -1.21 1.21
N GLU A 16 1.11 -1.68 1.56
CA GLU A 16 1.33 -3.05 2.00
C GLU A 16 1.60 -3.12 3.50
N MET A 17 0.98 -4.10 4.18
CA MET A 17 1.22 -4.42 5.58
C MET A 17 1.39 -5.92 5.77
N HIS A 18 2.47 -6.31 6.45
CA HIS A 18 2.78 -7.69 6.79
C HIS A 18 2.44 -8.01 8.25
N HIS A 19 2.02 -9.24 8.50
CA HIS A 19 1.59 -9.75 9.80
C HIS A 19 2.32 -11.06 10.14
N ALA A 20 2.46 -11.36 11.43
CA ALA A 20 3.04 -12.62 11.88
C ALA A 20 2.14 -13.84 11.64
N VAL A 21 0.82 -13.59 11.67
CA VAL A 21 -0.22 -14.64 11.63
C VAL A 21 -0.98 -14.58 10.32
N PRO A 22 -1.28 -15.75 9.71
CA PRO A 22 -2.02 -15.78 8.48
C PRO A 22 -3.43 -15.20 8.59
N TRP A 23 -3.97 -14.74 7.46
CA TRP A 23 -5.37 -14.33 7.38
C TRP A 23 -6.30 -15.53 7.56
N THR A 24 -7.39 -15.28 8.28
CA THR A 24 -8.51 -16.22 8.43
C THR A 24 -9.78 -15.52 7.99
N PRO A 25 -10.84 -16.25 7.63
CA PRO A 25 -12.14 -15.64 7.29
C PRO A 25 -12.62 -14.62 8.33
N ALA A 26 -12.46 -14.92 9.62
CA ALA A 26 -12.84 -14.00 10.70
C ALA A 26 -11.95 -12.75 10.78
N ARG A 27 -10.65 -12.85 10.48
CA ARG A 27 -9.76 -11.68 10.39
C ARG A 27 -10.10 -10.83 9.17
N ILE A 28 -10.36 -11.46 8.01
CA ILE A 28 -10.78 -10.76 6.79
C ILE A 28 -12.09 -10.00 7.02
N GLU A 29 -13.10 -10.60 7.65
CA GLU A 29 -14.35 -9.90 7.96
C GLU A 29 -14.14 -8.65 8.82
N ARG A 30 -13.28 -8.75 9.86
CA ARG A 30 -12.93 -7.59 10.69
C ARG A 30 -12.17 -6.52 9.89
N MET A 31 -11.27 -6.94 9.01
CA MET A 31 -10.50 -6.03 8.15
C MET A 31 -11.42 -5.31 7.17
N LEU A 32 -12.33 -6.01 6.50
CA LEU A 32 -13.34 -5.41 5.63
C LEU A 32 -14.27 -4.45 6.39
N GLY A 33 -14.58 -4.75 7.66
CA GLY A 33 -15.29 -3.83 8.55
C GLY A 33 -14.52 -2.53 8.79
N LEU A 34 -13.21 -2.63 9.05
CA LEU A 34 -12.34 -1.46 9.21
C LEU A 34 -12.33 -0.58 7.94
N PHE A 35 -12.17 -1.18 6.76
CA PHE A 35 -12.25 -0.42 5.50
C PHE A 35 -13.61 0.25 5.32
N ALA A 36 -14.71 -0.44 5.62
CA ALA A 36 -16.06 0.09 5.48
C ALA A 36 -16.37 1.25 6.44
N ASP A 37 -15.82 1.22 7.66
CA ASP A 37 -15.88 2.32 8.64
C ASP A 37 -15.11 3.55 8.15
N GLY A 38 -14.01 3.35 7.43
CA GLY A 38 -13.23 4.39 6.75
C GLY A 38 -13.84 4.86 5.41
N GLY A 39 -14.99 4.32 5.00
CA GLY A 39 -15.68 4.71 3.77
C GLY A 39 -15.36 3.88 2.52
N TRP A 40 -14.43 2.92 2.61
CA TRP A 40 -14.04 2.04 1.50
C TRP A 40 -14.87 0.76 1.54
N ARG A 41 -15.93 0.72 0.75
CA ARG A 41 -16.99 -0.28 0.85
C ARG A 41 -17.10 -1.09 -0.42
N LEU A 42 -17.01 -2.41 -0.26
CA LEU A 42 -17.31 -3.38 -1.30
C LEU A 42 -18.55 -2.97 -2.10
N ALA A 43 -18.43 -3.09 -3.42
CA ALA A 43 -19.55 -2.89 -4.31
C ALA A 43 -20.74 -3.81 -3.94
N PRO A 44 -21.98 -3.41 -4.26
CA PRO A 44 -23.16 -4.25 -4.00
C PRO A 44 -23.08 -5.63 -4.66
N ARG A 45 -22.36 -5.71 -5.79
CA ARG A 45 -22.06 -6.95 -6.50
C ARG A 45 -20.58 -7.24 -6.39
N LEU A 46 -20.25 -8.46 -5.97
CA LEU A 46 -18.88 -8.84 -5.65
C LEU A 46 -18.29 -9.64 -6.81
N HIS A 47 -17.37 -9.02 -7.53
CA HIS A 47 -16.62 -9.63 -8.63
C HIS A 47 -15.15 -9.73 -8.21
N PRO A 48 -14.66 -10.91 -7.84
CA PRO A 48 -13.28 -11.07 -7.42
C PRO A 48 -12.31 -10.85 -8.58
N LEU A 49 -11.14 -10.31 -8.27
CA LEU A 49 -10.06 -10.08 -9.22
C LEU A 49 -9.09 -11.26 -9.13
N CYS A 50 -9.05 -12.12 -10.15
CA CYS A 50 -8.04 -13.18 -10.20
C CYS A 50 -6.68 -12.58 -10.58
N PRO A 51 -5.63 -12.76 -9.76
CA PRO A 51 -4.26 -12.46 -10.18
C PRO A 51 -3.87 -13.51 -11.23
N GLU A 52 -3.81 -13.08 -12.49
CA GLU A 52 -3.10 -13.71 -13.61
C GLU A 52 -3.32 -15.25 -13.82
N ASP A 53 -3.96 -15.62 -14.92
CA ASP A 53 -4.16 -17.00 -15.45
C ASP A 53 -5.34 -17.85 -14.94
N GLY A 54 -6.30 -17.27 -14.21
CA GLY A 54 -7.59 -17.95 -13.96
C GLY A 54 -8.49 -17.98 -15.20
N PRO A 55 -9.35 -19.01 -15.40
CA PRO A 55 -10.44 -18.92 -16.37
C PRO A 55 -11.32 -17.70 -16.07
N GLU A 56 -12.26 -17.33 -16.96
CA GLU A 56 -13.15 -16.13 -16.94
C GLU A 56 -13.91 -15.80 -15.61
N ASP A 57 -13.60 -16.47 -14.50
CA ASP A 57 -14.06 -16.29 -13.12
C ASP A 57 -14.02 -14.83 -12.62
N GLY A 58 -13.19 -13.95 -13.18
CA GLY A 58 -13.20 -12.52 -12.85
C GLY A 58 -14.52 -11.79 -13.17
N LEU A 59 -15.37 -12.40 -14.00
CA LEU A 59 -16.71 -11.90 -14.31
C LEU A 59 -17.80 -12.52 -13.43
N ARG A 60 -17.49 -13.57 -12.66
CA ARG A 60 -18.50 -14.28 -11.85
C ARG A 60 -18.76 -13.53 -10.55
N GLU A 61 -20.03 -13.21 -10.32
CA GLU A 61 -20.48 -12.71 -9.03
C GLU A 61 -20.36 -13.80 -7.96
N VAL A 62 -19.80 -13.46 -6.80
CA VAL A 62 -19.66 -14.36 -5.64
C VAL A 62 -20.45 -13.86 -4.44
N GLY A 63 -20.81 -14.78 -3.54
CA GLY A 63 -21.37 -14.41 -2.25
C GLY A 63 -20.28 -13.90 -1.28
N ARG A 64 -20.68 -13.12 -0.26
CA ARG A 64 -19.74 -12.59 0.75
C ARG A 64 -18.89 -13.68 1.42
N ALA A 65 -19.50 -14.80 1.80
CA ALA A 65 -18.79 -15.89 2.45
C ALA A 65 -17.70 -16.49 1.54
N GLU A 66 -18.00 -16.63 0.24
CA GLU A 66 -17.04 -17.12 -0.75
C GLU A 66 -15.91 -16.12 -0.96
N LEU A 67 -16.22 -14.81 -1.10
CA LEU A 67 -15.22 -13.74 -1.19
C LEU A 67 -14.23 -13.80 -0.02
N VAL A 68 -14.76 -13.85 1.21
CA VAL A 68 -13.98 -13.85 2.45
C VAL A 68 -13.05 -15.06 2.53
N ILE A 69 -13.53 -16.23 2.12
CA ILE A 69 -12.70 -17.45 2.06
C ILE A 69 -11.58 -17.25 1.03
N GLY A 70 -11.89 -16.81 -0.19
CA GLY A 70 -10.87 -16.64 -1.22
C GLY A 70 -9.85 -15.55 -0.89
N LEU A 71 -10.22 -14.47 -0.18
CA LEU A 71 -9.26 -13.50 0.36
C LEU A 71 -8.38 -14.13 1.44
N ALA A 72 -8.93 -14.91 2.37
CA ALA A 72 -8.13 -15.58 3.39
C ALA A 72 -7.14 -16.60 2.78
N GLU A 73 -7.51 -17.22 1.66
CA GLU A 73 -6.69 -18.17 0.90
C GLU A 73 -5.77 -17.50 -0.12
N ALA A 74 -5.75 -16.17 -0.20
CA ALA A 74 -4.97 -15.39 -1.18
C ALA A 74 -5.25 -15.80 -2.64
N ARG A 75 -6.47 -16.23 -2.94
CA ARG A 75 -6.87 -16.71 -4.28
C ARG A 75 -7.23 -15.57 -5.24
N TRP A 76 -7.75 -14.47 -4.72
CA TRP A 76 -8.20 -13.33 -5.51
C TRP A 76 -8.11 -12.02 -4.71
N GLY A 77 -8.08 -10.89 -5.40
CA GLY A 77 -8.34 -9.57 -4.85
C GLY A 77 -9.79 -9.14 -5.02
N ILE A 78 -10.11 -7.91 -4.63
CA ILE A 78 -11.45 -7.33 -4.76
C ILE A 78 -11.38 -5.80 -4.85
N SER A 79 -12.31 -5.17 -5.59
CA SER A 79 -12.50 -3.72 -5.52
C SER A 79 -13.23 -3.34 -4.23
N LEU A 80 -12.62 -2.45 -3.46
CA LEU A 80 -13.21 -1.80 -2.28
C LEU A 80 -13.95 -0.52 -2.63
N TRP A 81 -13.64 0.09 -3.77
CA TRP A 81 -14.26 1.32 -4.23
C TRP A 81 -13.90 1.54 -5.70
N ASP A 82 -14.84 2.06 -6.46
CA ASP A 82 -14.71 2.30 -7.89
C ASP A 82 -15.44 3.61 -8.20
N ALA A 83 -14.69 4.59 -8.70
CA ALA A 83 -15.21 5.80 -9.31
C ALA A 83 -14.66 5.91 -10.74
N GLU A 84 -15.29 6.74 -11.57
CA GLU A 84 -15.02 6.80 -13.02
C GLU A 84 -13.52 6.97 -13.39
N GLU A 85 -12.72 7.58 -12.52
CA GLU A 85 -11.30 7.87 -12.76
C GLU A 85 -10.33 7.14 -11.80
N ASP A 86 -10.83 6.62 -10.68
CA ASP A 86 -10.00 6.07 -9.60
C ASP A 86 -10.64 4.78 -9.05
N SER A 87 -9.82 3.77 -8.78
CA SER A 87 -10.25 2.52 -8.16
C SER A 87 -9.37 2.15 -6.99
N VAL A 88 -9.96 1.59 -5.94
CA VAL A 88 -9.23 1.02 -4.80
C VAL A 88 -9.41 -0.48 -4.78
N PHE A 89 -8.31 -1.21 -4.89
CA PHE A 89 -8.27 -2.66 -4.87
C PHE A 89 -7.63 -3.18 -3.59
N LEU A 90 -8.10 -4.34 -3.14
CA LEU A 90 -7.57 -5.05 -1.99
C LEU A 90 -7.10 -6.43 -2.43
N HIS A 91 -5.85 -6.73 -2.12
CA HIS A 91 -5.23 -8.03 -2.33
C HIS A 91 -4.67 -8.55 -1.00
N THR A 92 -4.65 -9.86 -0.85
CA THR A 92 -4.11 -10.53 0.32
C THR A 92 -3.14 -11.62 -0.11
N SER A 93 -2.07 -11.74 0.66
CA SER A 93 -1.17 -12.90 0.69
C SER A 93 -1.48 -13.69 1.97
N PRO A 94 -0.91 -14.88 2.22
CA PRO A 94 -1.13 -15.57 3.49
C PRO A 94 -0.90 -14.69 4.72
N THR A 95 0.13 -13.83 4.70
CA THR A 95 0.55 -12.99 5.83
C THR A 95 0.66 -11.50 5.52
N SER A 96 0.22 -11.04 4.34
CA SER A 96 0.19 -9.61 4.03
C SER A 96 -1.12 -9.18 3.42
N VAL A 97 -1.39 -7.89 3.49
CA VAL A 97 -2.48 -7.23 2.78
C VAL A 97 -1.88 -6.08 1.99
N ARG A 98 -2.33 -5.93 0.75
CA ARG A 98 -1.98 -4.81 -0.13
C ARG A 98 -3.26 -4.11 -0.55
N VAL A 99 -3.27 -2.79 -0.42
CA VAL A 99 -4.30 -1.93 -0.99
C VAL A 99 -3.66 -1.15 -2.10
N ASN A 100 -4.28 -1.16 -3.28
CA ASN A 100 -3.81 -0.41 -4.43
C ASN A 100 -4.82 0.71 -4.74
N LEU A 101 -4.33 1.92 -4.98
CA LEU A 101 -5.10 3.02 -5.57
C LEU A 101 -4.63 3.20 -7.00
N SER A 102 -5.49 2.85 -7.95
CA SER A 102 -5.24 3.01 -9.37
C SER A 102 -6.04 4.18 -9.94
N GLY A 103 -5.43 4.95 -10.84
CA GLY A 103 -6.09 6.06 -11.53
C GLY A 103 -6.17 7.40 -10.77
N GLY A 104 -6.27 8.50 -11.52
CA GLY A 104 -6.38 9.89 -11.03
C GLY A 104 -5.28 10.37 -10.08
N ASN A 105 -4.14 9.67 -10.09
CA ASN A 105 -3.03 9.96 -9.20
C ASN A 105 -2.21 11.13 -9.75
N TRP A 106 -1.88 12.10 -8.90
CA TRP A 106 -1.12 13.29 -9.30
C TRP A 106 0.31 13.17 -8.79
N ARG A 107 1.30 13.48 -9.63
CA ARG A 107 2.73 13.50 -9.26
C ARG A 107 3.33 14.90 -9.22
N GLU A 108 2.49 15.91 -9.44
CA GLU A 108 2.89 17.30 -9.25
C GLU A 108 2.02 17.98 -8.20
N PRO A 109 2.62 18.79 -7.31
CA PRO A 109 1.90 19.42 -6.21
C PRO A 109 1.11 20.63 -6.72
N ARG A 110 0.01 20.36 -7.43
CA ARG A 110 -0.94 21.36 -7.94
C ARG A 110 -2.25 21.33 -7.12
N PRO A 111 -3.08 22.38 -7.15
CA PRO A 111 -4.37 22.39 -6.46
C PRO A 111 -5.32 21.26 -6.89
N GLU A 112 -5.23 20.83 -8.15
CA GLU A 112 -6.05 19.76 -8.73
C GLU A 112 -5.81 18.40 -8.02
N ALA A 113 -4.65 18.23 -7.40
CA ALA A 113 -4.29 17.03 -6.65
C ALA A 113 -4.99 16.92 -5.27
N ASP A 114 -5.79 17.90 -4.83
CA ASP A 114 -6.40 17.90 -3.50
C ASP A 114 -7.31 16.69 -3.25
N GLY A 115 -8.07 16.25 -4.26
CA GLY A 115 -8.89 15.05 -4.16
C GLY A 115 -8.04 13.79 -3.92
N TYR A 116 -6.95 13.66 -4.68
CA TYR A 116 -5.98 12.58 -4.54
C TYR A 116 -5.29 12.62 -3.17
N ARG A 117 -4.83 13.79 -2.70
CA ARG A 117 -4.23 13.95 -1.36
C ARG A 117 -5.17 13.49 -0.24
N LEU A 118 -6.46 13.80 -0.36
CA LEU A 118 -7.47 13.37 0.62
C LEU A 118 -7.64 11.85 0.63
N ARG A 119 -7.71 11.22 -0.56
CA ARG A 119 -7.80 9.76 -0.69
C ARG A 119 -6.54 9.07 -0.16
N HIS A 120 -5.37 9.51 -0.58
CA HIS A 120 -4.09 9.00 -0.11
C HIS A 120 -3.99 9.12 1.42
N ARG A 121 -4.34 10.26 2.00
CA ARG A 121 -4.36 10.43 3.46
C ARG A 121 -5.27 9.40 4.14
N GLY A 122 -6.51 9.25 3.65
CA GLY A 122 -7.46 8.30 4.23
C GLY A 122 -6.98 6.85 4.16
N LEU A 123 -6.35 6.45 3.05
CA LEU A 123 -5.76 5.12 2.90
C LEU A 123 -4.54 4.93 3.80
N THR A 124 -3.65 5.93 3.91
CA THR A 124 -2.49 5.87 4.83
C THR A 124 -2.93 5.78 6.29
N GLU A 125 -3.95 6.54 6.71
CA GLU A 125 -4.50 6.47 8.07
C GLU A 125 -5.06 5.06 8.38
N LEU A 126 -5.83 4.48 7.44
CA LEU A 126 -6.35 3.12 7.58
C LEU A 126 -5.25 2.06 7.57
N TRP A 127 -4.20 2.25 6.79
CA TRP A 127 -3.06 1.35 6.74
C TRP A 127 -2.30 1.34 8.08
N VAL A 128 -2.12 2.50 8.72
CA VAL A 128 -1.57 2.57 10.09
C VAL A 128 -2.50 1.84 11.05
N GLU A 129 -3.80 2.13 11.01
CA GLU A 129 -4.79 1.51 11.89
C GLU A 129 -4.88 -0.02 11.70
N LEU A 130 -4.67 -0.51 10.48
CA LEU A 130 -4.58 -1.93 10.17
C LEU A 130 -3.35 -2.54 10.85
N GLY A 131 -2.20 -1.84 10.81
CA GLY A 131 -1.01 -2.22 11.58
C GLY A 131 -1.30 -2.33 13.08
N GLU A 132 -2.04 -1.38 13.65
CA GLU A 132 -2.33 -1.34 15.08
C GLU A 132 -3.37 -2.38 15.54
N ARG A 133 -4.43 -2.61 14.74
CA ARG A 133 -5.54 -3.50 15.11
C ARG A 133 -5.28 -4.97 14.79
N PHE A 134 -4.35 -5.27 13.88
CA PHE A 134 -4.09 -6.63 13.40
C PHE A 134 -2.67 -7.11 13.68
N ASP A 135 -1.96 -6.44 14.61
CA ASP A 135 -0.59 -6.76 14.99
C ASP A 135 0.35 -6.77 13.77
N GLY A 136 0.24 -5.75 12.92
CA GLY A 136 1.13 -5.54 11.79
C GLY A 136 2.57 -5.42 12.27
N LEU A 137 3.49 -6.06 11.56
CA LEU A 137 4.92 -6.11 11.89
C LEU A 137 5.67 -4.99 11.18
N PHE A 138 5.38 -4.83 9.90
CA PHE A 138 6.12 -3.98 8.98
C PHE A 138 5.20 -3.68 7.79
N GLY A 139 5.31 -2.47 7.25
CA GLY A 139 4.57 -2.12 6.04
C GLY A 139 5.27 -1.03 5.26
N ARG A 140 4.87 -0.84 4.01
CA ARG A 140 5.35 0.21 3.13
C ARG A 140 4.20 0.85 2.36
N VAL A 141 4.37 2.13 2.04
CA VAL A 141 3.54 2.86 1.08
C VAL A 141 4.45 3.32 -0.05
N GLU A 142 4.14 2.93 -1.28
CA GLU A 142 5.01 3.06 -2.43
C GLU A 142 4.22 3.53 -3.65
N ASP A 143 4.85 4.31 -4.52
CA ASP A 143 4.29 4.64 -5.83
C ASP A 143 4.96 3.75 -6.89
N GLU A 144 4.16 3.24 -7.82
CA GLU A 144 4.56 2.39 -8.94
C GLU A 144 5.78 2.97 -9.67
N TRP A 145 5.79 4.27 -9.99
CA TRP A 145 6.86 4.87 -10.77
C TRP A 145 8.20 4.87 -10.06
N SER A 146 8.26 5.17 -8.76
CA SER A 146 9.54 5.06 -8.03
C SER A 146 10.00 3.61 -7.95
N LEU A 147 9.08 2.65 -7.88
CA LEU A 147 9.44 1.24 -7.90
C LEU A 147 10.00 0.81 -9.28
N GLU A 148 9.31 1.15 -10.36
CA GLU A 148 9.75 0.82 -11.70
C GLU A 148 11.05 1.52 -12.08
N GLN A 149 11.21 2.81 -11.78
CA GLN A 149 12.40 3.57 -12.17
C GLN A 149 13.63 3.21 -11.35
N VAL A 150 13.50 2.98 -10.04
CA VAL A 150 14.65 2.69 -9.17
C VAL A 150 15.02 1.21 -9.18
N TRP A 151 14.05 0.31 -9.18
CA TRP A 151 14.32 -1.13 -9.05
C TRP A 151 14.49 -1.87 -10.37
N SER A 152 14.03 -1.33 -11.50
CA SER A 152 14.40 -1.88 -12.83
C SER A 152 15.91 -1.84 -13.09
N LEU A 153 16.66 -1.05 -12.32
CA LEU A 153 18.11 -0.89 -12.42
C LEU A 153 18.90 -1.82 -11.49
N LEU A 154 18.26 -2.52 -10.55
CA LEU A 154 18.95 -3.48 -9.69
C LEU A 154 18.90 -4.91 -10.25
N PRO A 155 20.04 -5.63 -10.28
CA PRO A 155 20.09 -7.02 -10.74
C PRO A 155 19.36 -8.01 -9.80
N ASP A 156 19.00 -7.56 -8.59
CA ASP A 156 18.14 -8.25 -7.63
C ASP A 156 17.21 -7.20 -7.03
N PRO A 157 15.91 -7.17 -7.36
CA PRO A 157 14.98 -6.22 -6.75
C PRO A 157 14.97 -6.46 -5.24
N LEU A 158 15.23 -5.42 -4.45
CA LEU A 158 15.30 -5.56 -2.99
C LEU A 158 14.01 -6.20 -2.49
N GLY A 159 14.16 -7.37 -1.86
CA GLY A 159 13.04 -8.27 -1.55
C GLY A 159 11.95 -7.62 -0.71
N ASP A 160 10.74 -8.14 -0.84
CA ASP A 160 9.55 -7.71 -0.09
C ASP A 160 9.44 -8.35 1.30
N ASP A 161 10.54 -8.97 1.76
CA ASP A 161 10.58 -9.63 3.05
C ASP A 161 10.56 -8.62 4.19
N VAL A 162 9.84 -9.00 5.24
CA VAL A 162 9.88 -8.27 6.52
C VAL A 162 11.32 -8.33 7.04
N PRO A 163 11.99 -7.18 7.31
CA PRO A 163 13.37 -7.18 7.77
C PRO A 163 13.49 -7.93 9.11
N PRO A 164 14.65 -8.49 9.49
CA PRO A 164 14.87 -8.98 10.84
C PRO A 164 14.72 -7.85 11.87
N PRO A 165 14.27 -8.12 13.12
CA PRO A 165 14.27 -7.12 14.18
C PRO A 165 15.64 -6.49 14.39
N GLY A 166 15.68 -5.17 14.58
CA GLY A 166 16.91 -4.40 14.75
C GLY A 166 17.70 -4.11 13.47
N GLN A 167 17.14 -4.42 12.29
CA GLN A 167 17.73 -4.08 11.00
C GLN A 167 16.84 -3.10 10.23
N TRP A 168 17.47 -2.17 9.54
CA TRP A 168 16.79 -1.38 8.52
C TRP A 168 16.44 -2.28 7.33
N PRO A 169 15.24 -2.13 6.73
CA PRO A 169 14.96 -2.80 5.49
C PRO A 169 15.91 -2.31 4.40
N HIS A 170 16.18 -3.17 3.43
CA HIS A 170 16.95 -2.78 2.25
C HIS A 170 16.23 -1.68 1.45
N ARG A 171 14.90 -1.69 1.46
CA ARG A 171 14.03 -0.70 0.82
C ARG A 171 13.07 -0.07 1.83
N LEU A 172 13.06 1.27 1.88
CA LEU A 172 12.01 2.04 2.52
C LEU A 172 10.92 2.37 1.49
N GLY A 173 9.66 2.39 1.91
CA GLY A 173 8.62 3.07 1.16
C GLY A 173 8.67 4.58 1.41
N TRP A 174 7.91 5.36 0.64
CA TRP A 174 7.65 6.78 0.95
C TRP A 174 7.09 6.95 2.37
N TRP A 175 6.31 5.96 2.80
CA TRP A 175 6.06 5.71 4.22
C TRP A 175 6.45 4.28 4.57
N THR A 176 7.04 4.09 5.76
CA THR A 176 7.43 2.77 6.27
C THR A 176 6.97 2.63 7.71
N TYR A 177 6.18 1.60 7.99
CA TYR A 177 5.68 1.27 9.33
C TYR A 177 6.54 0.20 9.99
N PHE A 178 6.77 0.35 11.28
CA PHE A 178 7.36 -0.65 12.16
C PHE A 178 6.45 -0.80 13.38
N ASN A 179 6.21 -2.03 13.82
CA ASN A 179 5.57 -2.21 15.14
C ASN A 179 6.50 -1.73 16.28
N ALA A 180 5.95 -1.60 17.48
CA ALA A 180 6.68 -1.05 18.63
C ALA A 180 7.99 -1.81 18.92
N GLU A 181 7.94 -3.14 18.95
CA GLU A 181 9.13 -3.98 19.20
C GLU A 181 10.24 -3.72 18.16
N ARG A 182 9.87 -3.62 16.89
CA ARG A 182 10.84 -3.38 15.81
C ARG A 182 11.37 -1.97 15.84
N ALA A 183 10.51 -0.98 16.06
CA ALA A 183 10.89 0.42 16.17
C ALA A 183 11.90 0.66 17.30
N ASP A 184 11.68 0.04 18.47
CA ASP A 184 12.56 0.15 19.64
C ASP A 184 13.96 -0.45 19.39
N LEU A 185 14.06 -1.43 18.49
CA LEU A 185 15.31 -2.10 18.15
C LEU A 185 16.08 -1.41 17.02
N LEU A 186 15.49 -0.44 16.32
CA LEU A 186 16.14 0.20 15.17
C LEU A 186 17.38 1.00 15.59
N PRO A 187 18.55 0.78 14.95
CA PRO A 187 19.74 1.54 15.25
C PRO A 187 19.64 2.94 14.65
N ASN A 188 19.91 3.97 15.46
CA ASN A 188 19.98 5.38 15.05
C ASN A 188 18.75 5.85 14.26
N PRO A 189 17.53 5.81 14.86
CA PRO A 189 16.32 6.24 14.16
C PRO A 189 16.44 7.70 13.69
N PRO A 190 16.04 8.00 12.44
CA PRO A 190 16.04 9.36 11.93
C PRO A 190 15.04 10.22 12.71
N ALA A 191 15.28 11.52 12.80
CA ALA A 191 14.38 12.46 13.49
C ALA A 191 12.96 12.50 12.91
N GLY A 192 12.78 12.05 11.66
CA GLY A 192 11.48 11.95 10.99
C GLY A 192 10.64 10.72 11.38
N LEU A 193 11.14 9.83 12.25
CA LEU A 193 10.38 8.69 12.73
C LEU A 193 9.30 9.16 13.72
N ARG A 194 8.03 9.00 13.34
CA ARG A 194 6.86 9.41 14.15
C ARG A 194 6.29 8.20 14.88
N LEU A 195 6.10 8.30 16.19
CA LEU A 195 5.50 7.23 16.99
C LEU A 195 3.97 7.17 16.80
N THR A 196 3.43 5.97 16.84
CA THR A 196 1.99 5.67 16.89
C THR A 196 1.67 4.90 18.19
N PRO A 197 0.39 4.74 18.57
CA PRO A 197 0.01 3.91 19.72
C PRO A 197 0.64 2.51 19.77
N SER A 198 0.85 1.85 18.63
CA SER A 198 1.38 0.47 18.57
C SER A 198 2.68 0.31 17.77
N GLY A 199 3.28 1.42 17.33
CA GLY A 199 4.44 1.37 16.44
C GLY A 199 5.06 2.72 16.10
N ALA A 200 5.66 2.80 14.93
CA ALA A 200 6.27 4.00 14.39
C ALA A 200 6.16 4.02 12.86
N VAL A 201 6.02 5.22 12.30
CA VAL A 201 6.00 5.46 10.86
C VAL A 201 7.12 6.43 10.50
N LEU A 202 7.97 6.02 9.56
CA LEU A 202 8.91 6.90 8.89
C LEU A 202 8.26 7.43 7.62
N ALA A 203 8.20 8.75 7.45
CA ALA A 203 7.77 9.40 6.22
C ALA A 203 8.98 10.04 5.52
N LEU A 204 9.20 9.68 4.26
CA LEU A 204 10.20 10.28 3.37
C LEU A 204 9.62 11.37 2.47
N LEU A 205 8.28 11.47 2.42
CA LEU A 205 7.53 12.45 1.64
C LEU A 205 6.45 13.10 2.51
N ASP A 206 6.23 14.41 2.33
CA ASP A 206 5.19 15.16 3.04
C ASP A 206 3.91 15.35 2.21
N ASP A 207 4.05 15.55 0.89
CA ASP A 207 2.94 15.65 -0.06
C ASP A 207 2.99 14.45 -1.01
N PRO A 208 2.00 13.54 -1.00
CA PRO A 208 1.99 12.41 -1.93
C PRO A 208 1.90 12.84 -3.40
N ALA A 209 1.51 14.09 -3.68
CA ALA A 209 1.55 14.64 -5.03
C ALA A 209 2.91 15.25 -5.41
N ALA A 210 3.93 15.18 -4.56
CA ALA A 210 5.27 15.72 -4.83
C ALA A 210 6.32 14.61 -4.98
N VAL A 211 5.98 13.55 -5.72
CA VAL A 211 6.87 12.40 -5.93
C VAL A 211 8.05 12.78 -6.81
N ASP A 212 9.26 12.52 -6.33
CA ASP A 212 10.49 12.61 -7.09
C ASP A 212 11.24 11.27 -7.05
N ALA A 213 11.19 10.53 -8.15
CA ALA A 213 11.85 9.23 -8.25
C ALA A 213 13.38 9.32 -8.12
N LEU A 214 14.00 10.44 -8.54
CA LEU A 214 15.45 10.63 -8.39
C LEU A 214 15.83 10.89 -6.94
N GLU A 215 14.98 11.60 -6.20
CA GLU A 215 15.15 11.75 -4.75
C GLU A 215 14.99 10.40 -4.05
N PHE A 216 14.01 9.59 -4.45
CA PHE A 216 13.83 8.23 -3.94
C PHE A 216 15.07 7.37 -4.16
N GLU A 217 15.62 7.38 -5.38
CA GLU A 217 16.87 6.69 -5.73
C GLU A 217 18.03 7.16 -4.85
N ARG A 218 18.20 8.49 -4.73
CA ARG A 218 19.30 9.10 -3.96
C ARG A 218 19.26 8.69 -2.49
N ILE A 219 18.08 8.63 -1.88
CA ILE A 219 17.90 8.18 -0.49
C ILE A 219 18.40 6.73 -0.35
N HIS A 220 17.97 5.84 -1.25
CA HIS A 220 18.29 4.42 -1.19
C HIS A 220 19.76 4.13 -1.49
N LEU A 221 20.36 4.78 -2.49
CA LEU A 221 21.80 4.67 -2.75
C LEU A 221 22.63 5.15 -1.56
N GLY A 222 22.18 6.19 -0.87
CA GLY A 222 22.81 6.67 0.36
C GLY A 222 22.72 5.70 1.54
N MET A 223 21.71 4.83 1.57
CA MET A 223 21.56 3.76 2.56
C MET A 223 22.45 2.56 2.25
N LEU A 224 22.53 2.15 0.97
CA LEU A 224 23.36 1.02 0.53
C LEU A 224 24.86 1.28 0.65
N ALA A 225 25.28 2.54 0.64
CA ALA A 225 26.69 2.93 0.77
C ALA A 225 27.22 2.91 2.23
N ARG A 226 26.40 2.48 3.21
CA ARG A 226 26.74 2.41 4.64
C ARG A 226 26.90 0.96 5.10
#